data_AF-A0A442EAP3-F1
#
_entry.id   AF-A0A442EAP3-F1
#
_cell.length_a   1.000
_cell.length_b   1.000
_cell.length_c   1.000
_cell.angle_alpha   90.00
_cell.angle_beta   90.00
_cell.angle_gamma   90.00
#
_symmetry.space_group_name_H-M   'P 1'
#
loop_
_entity.id
_entity.type
_entity.pdbx_description
1 polymer ?
#
loop_
_entity_poly.entity_id
_entity_poly.type
_entity_poly.pdbx_seq_one_letter_code
_entity_poly.pdbx_strand_id
1 'polypeptide(L)'
;MQVWPSQPRFGEISRPTHTVETNRGASLLPGRSRFFSCPELNNSRCHGTTHLASFELTRRQRPLGVIGGMGSLATAHFLEVLALKCGADRDQDHIPYVALSLPDIPDRSLAISTGSDRPSRKILERARWLESAGCGAIAIPCNTAHFWAPQLKQRLTITLIDLIDATTRAIREQYRHKLPTLRLILLGTNATMEHNLFREGIGSSPANDPAQDLHDLKEEAATLISDVKSGRIVKARRNLSRMIRGIRASYNPDVIVLGCSELSAISGNLSDDEDVIDPIDILAGASIAWWRRNR
;
A
#
# COMPACT_ATOMS: atom_id res chain seq x y z
N MET A 1 32.34 -15.33 -31.55
CA MET A 1 31.47 -15.63 -30.40
C MET A 1 32.32 -15.53 -29.15
N GLN A 2 32.30 -14.36 -28.52
CA GLN A 2 33.16 -14.01 -27.38
C GLN A 2 32.68 -14.71 -26.11
N VAL A 3 33.62 -15.36 -25.43
CA VAL A 3 33.46 -16.03 -24.14
C VAL A 3 33.67 -14.99 -23.04
N TRP A 4 32.68 -14.83 -22.16
CA TRP A 4 32.79 -13.98 -20.97
C TRP A 4 33.53 -14.71 -19.85
N PRO A 5 34.49 -14.07 -19.14
CA PRO A 5 35.21 -14.69 -18.04
C PRO A 5 34.42 -14.63 -16.72
N SER A 6 34.56 -15.70 -15.93
CA SER A 6 34.00 -15.89 -14.59
C SER A 6 34.51 -14.85 -13.57
N GLN A 7 33.60 -14.27 -12.77
CA GLN A 7 33.94 -13.39 -11.65
C GLN A 7 34.49 -14.16 -10.42
N PRO A 8 35.27 -13.50 -9.55
CA PRO A 8 36.05 -14.15 -8.49
C PRO A 8 35.27 -14.40 -7.19
N ARG A 9 35.69 -15.43 -6.46
CA ARG A 9 35.24 -15.77 -5.10
C ARG A 9 35.71 -14.71 -4.11
N PHE A 10 34.79 -14.11 -3.36
CA PHE A 10 35.12 -13.24 -2.23
C PHE A 10 35.55 -14.07 -1.01
N GLY A 11 36.72 -13.72 -0.47
CA GLY A 11 37.38 -14.37 0.66
C GLY A 11 36.77 -14.04 2.02
N GLU A 12 37.07 -14.92 2.97
CA GLU A 12 36.69 -14.88 4.37
C GLU A 12 37.21 -13.62 5.07
N ILE A 13 36.32 -12.92 5.78
CA ILE A 13 36.66 -11.77 6.62
C ILE A 13 37.01 -12.30 8.03
N SER A 14 38.28 -12.18 8.39
CA SER A 14 38.84 -12.51 9.70
C SER A 14 38.39 -11.51 10.77
N ARG A 15 37.97 -12.01 11.94
CA ARG A 15 37.61 -11.20 13.13
C ARG A 15 38.89 -10.76 13.87
N PRO A 16 39.03 -9.49 14.30
CA PRO A 16 40.11 -9.12 15.19
C PRO A 16 39.79 -9.48 16.64
N THR A 17 40.70 -10.22 17.25
CA THR A 17 40.79 -10.50 18.69
C THR A 17 41.43 -9.32 19.42
N HIS A 18 40.71 -8.69 20.35
CA HIS A 18 41.31 -7.80 21.35
C HIS A 18 41.15 -8.41 22.74
N THR A 19 42.25 -8.94 23.26
CA THR A 19 42.50 -9.20 24.67
C THR A 19 42.80 -7.87 25.37
N VAL A 20 42.09 -7.55 26.45
CA VAL A 20 42.49 -6.52 27.40
C VAL A 20 42.44 -7.09 28.81
N GLU A 21 43.56 -6.91 29.50
CA GLU A 21 43.95 -7.44 30.79
C GLU A 21 43.02 -6.99 31.92
N THR A 22 42.77 -7.91 32.85
CA THR A 22 42.18 -7.62 34.15
C THR A 22 43.21 -6.99 35.08
N ASN A 23 42.93 -5.81 35.62
CA ASN A 23 43.60 -5.38 36.85
C ASN A 23 42.59 -4.79 37.84
N ARG A 24 42.68 -5.27 39.08
CA ARG A 24 41.79 -4.98 40.22
C ARG A 24 42.20 -3.68 40.89
N GLY A 25 41.22 -2.93 41.41
CA GLY A 25 41.42 -2.11 42.62
C GLY A 25 40.61 -0.81 42.70
N ALA A 26 40.07 -0.55 43.91
CA ALA A 26 39.56 0.72 44.45
C ALA A 26 38.07 1.10 44.27
N SER A 27 37.25 0.54 45.17
CA SER A 27 36.36 1.20 46.15
C SER A 27 35.63 2.54 45.89
N LEU A 28 34.30 2.48 46.15
CA LEU A 28 33.44 3.42 46.90
C LEU A 28 33.02 4.78 46.28
N LEU A 29 31.73 4.89 45.88
CA LEU A 29 30.64 5.74 46.45
C LEU A 29 29.51 6.00 45.41
N PRO A 30 28.24 6.17 45.83
CA PRO A 30 27.09 6.27 44.92
C PRO A 30 26.89 7.71 44.43
N GLY A 31 27.12 7.94 43.13
CA GLY A 31 26.88 9.21 42.46
C GLY A 31 25.47 9.31 41.88
N ARG A 32 24.68 10.25 42.40
CA ARG A 32 23.36 10.69 41.93
C ARG A 32 23.25 10.75 40.41
N SER A 33 22.26 10.05 39.85
CA SER A 33 21.78 10.31 38.49
C SER A 33 21.17 11.72 38.43
N ARG A 34 21.84 12.63 37.72
CA ARG A 34 21.24 13.90 37.33
C ARG A 34 20.17 13.60 36.28
N PHE A 35 18.92 13.53 36.71
CA PHE A 35 17.79 13.74 35.82
C PHE A 35 17.95 15.15 35.22
N PHE A 36 18.15 15.23 33.90
CA PHE A 36 17.95 16.49 33.20
C PHE A 36 16.44 16.80 33.24
N SER A 37 16.06 17.72 34.14
CA SER A 37 14.73 18.30 34.17
C SER A 37 14.52 19.10 32.88
N CYS A 38 13.57 18.67 32.06
CA CYS A 38 13.03 19.46 30.97
C CYS A 38 12.33 20.70 31.59
N PRO A 39 12.60 21.94 31.15
CA PRO A 39 11.89 23.10 31.67
C PRO A 39 10.41 23.02 31.30
N GLU A 40 9.56 23.27 32.30
CA GLU A 40 8.11 23.35 32.19
C GLU A 40 7.68 24.23 31.00
N LEU A 41 7.03 23.63 30.00
CA LEU A 41 6.31 24.37 28.98
C LEU A 41 5.03 24.94 29.61
N ASN A 42 5.12 26.22 29.91
CA ASN A 42 4.05 27.02 30.48
C ASN A 42 2.79 27.00 29.59
N ASN A 43 1.67 26.64 30.22
CA ASN A 43 0.37 26.43 29.62
C ASN A 43 -0.23 27.77 29.17
N SER A 44 0.04 28.18 27.94
CA SER A 44 -0.57 29.35 27.32
C SER A 44 -1.22 28.98 25.98
N ARG A 45 -2.53 29.19 25.94
CA ARG A 45 -3.48 28.93 24.84
C ARG A 45 -2.88 29.10 23.44
N CYS A 46 -2.45 28.00 22.85
CA CYS A 46 -2.11 27.90 21.43
C CYS A 46 -3.29 27.25 20.69
N HIS A 47 -4.35 28.02 20.42
CA HIS A 47 -5.47 27.56 19.59
C HIS A 47 -5.39 28.09 18.14
N GLY A 48 -4.22 28.58 17.69
CA GLY A 48 -4.05 29.15 16.35
C GLY A 48 -2.70 28.88 15.66
N THR A 49 -1.76 28.16 16.28
CA THR A 49 -0.38 28.00 15.79
C THR A 49 -0.11 26.68 15.06
N THR A 50 -0.93 25.64 15.25
CA THR A 50 -0.73 24.34 14.58
C THR A 50 -0.90 24.46 13.07
N HIS A 51 -1.90 25.21 12.60
CA HIS A 51 -2.20 25.31 11.17
C HIS A 51 -1.13 26.06 10.37
N LEU A 52 -0.44 27.02 11.01
CA LEU A 52 0.69 27.76 10.41
C LEU A 52 1.97 26.91 10.40
N ALA A 53 2.24 26.17 11.48
CA ALA A 53 3.41 25.29 11.58
C ALA A 53 3.38 24.16 10.54
N SER A 54 2.21 23.56 10.28
CA SER A 54 2.05 22.54 9.22
C SER A 54 2.31 23.09 7.82
N PHE A 55 1.98 24.37 7.59
CA PHE A 55 2.10 25.02 6.28
C PHE A 55 3.56 25.44 5.97
N GLU A 56 4.34 25.76 7.00
CA GLU A 56 5.77 26.05 6.88
C GLU A 56 6.60 24.78 6.61
N LEU A 57 6.25 23.65 7.23
CA LEU A 57 6.92 22.35 7.06
C LEU A 57 6.98 21.87 5.60
N THR A 58 5.98 22.22 4.78
CA THR A 58 5.86 21.67 3.41
C THR A 58 5.96 22.71 2.29
N ARG A 59 6.50 23.91 2.58
CA ARG A 59 6.76 24.97 1.58
C ARG A 59 5.63 25.13 0.54
N ARG A 60 4.43 25.47 1.02
CA ARG A 60 3.19 25.72 0.25
C ARG A 60 2.47 24.52 -0.36
N GLN A 61 3.04 23.30 -0.39
CA GLN A 61 2.38 22.14 -0.99
C GLN A 61 1.88 21.17 0.08
N ARG A 62 0.59 20.84 0.04
CA ARG A 62 0.00 19.93 1.04
C ARG A 62 0.47 18.49 0.76
N PRO A 63 1.00 17.76 1.75
CA PRO A 63 1.53 16.41 1.55
C PRO A 63 0.41 15.40 1.29
N LEU A 64 0.75 14.26 0.67
CA LEU A 64 -0.14 13.12 0.58
C LEU A 64 -0.23 12.41 1.94
N GLY A 65 -1.43 12.21 2.47
CA GLY A 65 -1.65 11.33 3.62
C GLY A 65 -1.82 9.89 3.16
N VAL A 66 -1.09 8.95 3.76
CA VAL A 66 -1.19 7.51 3.44
C VAL A 66 -1.72 6.76 4.65
N ILE A 67 -2.88 6.11 4.51
CA ILE A 67 -3.45 5.27 5.58
C ILE A 67 -3.11 3.81 5.27
N GLY A 68 -2.02 3.34 5.86
CA GLY A 68 -1.50 2.00 5.69
C GLY A 68 -1.88 1.01 6.81
N GLY A 69 -1.12 -0.07 6.89
CA GLY A 69 -1.28 -1.15 7.87
C GLY A 69 -2.33 -2.20 7.48
N MET A 70 -2.78 -2.23 6.23
CA MET A 70 -3.87 -3.10 5.75
C MET A 70 -3.52 -3.95 4.51
N GLY A 71 -2.32 -4.52 4.37
CA GLY A 71 -1.31 -4.80 5.39
C GLY A 71 -0.05 -3.94 5.33
N SER A 72 0.88 -4.22 6.27
CA SER A 72 2.13 -3.47 6.41
C SER A 72 3.04 -3.61 5.19
N LEU A 73 3.18 -4.83 4.64
CA LEU A 73 3.99 -5.05 3.43
C LEU A 73 3.41 -4.33 2.21
N ALA A 74 2.09 -4.41 2.01
CA ALA A 74 1.41 -3.68 0.95
C ALA A 74 1.58 -2.16 1.06
N THR A 75 1.62 -1.64 2.30
CA THR A 75 1.90 -0.21 2.55
C THR A 75 3.33 0.14 2.15
N ALA A 76 4.31 -0.66 2.56
CA ALA A 76 5.72 -0.44 2.20
C ALA A 76 5.91 -0.50 0.68
N HIS A 77 5.28 -1.47 0.02
CA HIS A 77 5.33 -1.61 -1.42
C HIS A 77 4.69 -0.41 -2.14
N PHE A 78 3.55 0.12 -1.67
CA PHE A 78 2.98 1.34 -2.24
C PHE A 78 3.95 2.53 -2.13
N LEU A 79 4.66 2.70 -1.01
CA LEU A 79 5.63 3.78 -0.85
C LEU A 79 6.85 3.61 -1.76
N GLU A 80 7.30 2.37 -1.97
CA GLU A 80 8.34 2.04 -2.96
C GLU A 80 7.90 2.42 -4.38
N VAL A 81 6.71 1.96 -4.80
CA VAL A 81 6.14 2.28 -6.12
C VAL A 81 5.95 3.80 -6.29
N LEU A 82 5.50 4.49 -5.24
CA LEU A 82 5.35 5.95 -5.25
C LEU A 82 6.68 6.66 -5.48
N ALA A 83 7.76 6.20 -4.84
CA ALA A 83 9.10 6.74 -5.04
C ALA A 83 9.61 6.48 -6.46
N LEU A 84 9.50 5.25 -6.95
CA LEU A 84 9.97 4.84 -8.28
C LEU A 84 9.23 5.56 -9.41
N LYS A 85 7.90 5.74 -9.30
CA LYS A 85 7.08 6.40 -10.33
C LYS A 85 7.13 7.92 -10.29
N CYS A 86 7.71 8.53 -9.24
CA CYS A 86 7.66 9.98 -9.09
C CYS A 86 8.36 10.73 -10.23
N GLY A 87 9.31 10.10 -10.92
CA GLY A 87 10.07 10.71 -12.02
C GLY A 87 10.82 11.97 -11.57
N ALA A 88 11.36 11.92 -10.36
CA ALA A 88 12.10 13.02 -9.75
C ALA A 88 13.61 12.84 -10.04
N ASP A 89 14.27 13.93 -10.44
CA ASP A 89 15.72 13.93 -10.67
C ASP A 89 16.52 14.12 -9.37
N ARG A 90 15.86 14.62 -8.30
CA ARG A 90 16.45 14.89 -6.98
C ARG A 90 15.45 14.55 -5.89
N ASP A 91 15.95 14.26 -4.68
CA ASP A 91 15.13 13.94 -3.50
C ASP A 91 14.04 14.99 -3.22
N GLN A 92 14.34 16.29 -3.42
CA GLN A 92 13.42 17.40 -3.14
C GLN A 92 12.26 17.49 -4.15
N ASP A 93 12.39 16.81 -5.29
CA ASP A 93 11.39 16.79 -6.35
C ASP A 93 10.40 15.61 -6.18
N HIS A 94 10.55 14.80 -5.12
CA HIS A 94 9.58 13.78 -4.75
C HIS A 94 8.30 14.36 -4.14
N ILE A 95 7.19 13.63 -4.32
CA ILE A 95 5.93 13.91 -3.63
C ILE A 95 6.12 13.82 -2.10
N PRO A 96 5.82 14.88 -1.34
CA PRO A 96 5.87 14.82 0.12
C PRO A 96 4.68 14.00 0.63
N TYR A 97 4.91 13.11 1.59
CA TYR A 97 3.86 12.30 2.19
C TYR A 97 4.02 12.10 3.70
N VAL A 98 2.91 11.83 4.38
CA VAL A 98 2.85 11.39 5.77
C VAL A 98 2.14 10.04 5.80
N ALA A 99 2.82 8.98 6.24
CA ALA A 99 2.27 7.64 6.27
C ALA A 99 1.93 7.18 7.70
N LEU A 100 0.67 6.79 7.93
CA LEU A 100 0.21 6.13 9.15
C LEU A 100 0.03 4.64 8.88
N SER A 101 1.02 3.83 9.24
CA SER A 101 0.96 2.37 9.13
C SER A 101 0.74 1.71 10.49
N LEU A 102 -0.50 1.78 10.99
CA LEU A 102 -0.91 1.13 12.24
C LEU A 102 -1.71 -0.15 11.90
N PRO A 103 -1.24 -1.36 12.21
CA PRO A 103 -1.89 -2.60 11.78
C PRO A 103 -3.12 -3.02 12.63
N ASP A 104 -3.67 -2.12 13.44
CA ASP A 104 -4.80 -2.39 14.35
C ASP A 104 -6.20 -2.08 13.73
N ILE A 105 -6.29 -1.83 12.42
CA ILE A 105 -7.59 -1.83 11.72
C ILE A 105 -8.09 -3.28 11.64
N PRO A 106 -9.31 -3.59 12.14
CA PRO A 106 -9.88 -4.92 12.05
C PRO A 106 -9.91 -5.47 10.63
N ASP A 107 -9.97 -6.79 10.50
CA ASP A 107 -10.03 -7.43 9.19
C ASP A 107 -11.24 -6.93 8.38
N ARG A 108 -10.97 -6.51 7.14
CA ARG A 108 -11.96 -5.84 6.30
C ARG A 108 -12.97 -6.85 5.75
N SER A 109 -12.51 -8.04 5.38
CA SER A 109 -13.39 -9.07 4.83
C SER A 109 -14.36 -9.60 5.88
N LEU A 110 -13.88 -9.87 7.10
CA LEU A 110 -14.72 -10.27 8.23
C LEU A 110 -15.71 -9.17 8.62
N ALA A 111 -15.28 -7.91 8.64
CA ALA A 111 -16.16 -6.80 8.98
C ALA A 111 -17.29 -6.63 7.96
N ILE A 112 -16.99 -6.74 6.66
CA ILE A 112 -18.00 -6.65 5.61
C ILE A 112 -19.02 -7.80 5.74
N SER A 113 -18.54 -9.04 5.91
CA SER A 113 -19.45 -10.21 6.02
C SER A 113 -20.32 -10.19 7.28
N THR A 114 -19.86 -9.56 8.36
CA THR A 114 -20.61 -9.43 9.63
C THR A 114 -21.37 -8.11 9.76
N GLY A 115 -21.32 -7.23 8.75
CA GLY A 115 -21.96 -5.91 8.79
C GLY A 115 -21.31 -4.93 9.77
N SER A 116 -20.06 -5.16 10.18
CA SER A 116 -19.33 -4.30 11.12
C SER A 116 -18.73 -3.08 10.45
N ASP A 117 -18.92 -1.90 11.04
CA ASP A 117 -18.35 -0.62 10.59
C ASP A 117 -16.99 -0.30 11.26
N ARG A 118 -16.44 -1.20 12.08
CA ARG A 118 -15.25 -0.92 12.89
C ARG A 118 -14.01 -0.52 12.05
N PRO A 119 -13.72 -1.18 10.90
CA PRO A 119 -12.62 -0.72 10.04
C PRO A 119 -12.83 0.69 9.52
N SER A 120 -14.03 1.03 9.04
CA SER A 120 -14.29 2.36 8.47
C SER A 120 -14.15 3.48 9.50
N ARG A 121 -14.57 3.23 10.75
CA ARG A 121 -14.38 4.18 11.86
C ARG A 121 -12.90 4.45 12.12
N LYS A 122 -12.06 3.41 12.17
CA LYS A 122 -10.60 3.58 12.34
C LYS A 122 -9.92 4.21 11.14
N ILE A 123 -10.37 3.90 9.91
CA ILE A 123 -9.87 4.57 8.70
C ILE A 123 -10.20 6.06 8.76
N LEU A 124 -11.43 6.42 9.12
CA LEU A 124 -11.86 7.81 9.23
C LEU A 124 -11.10 8.58 10.32
N GLU A 125 -10.85 7.94 11.47
CA GLU A 125 -10.04 8.51 12.55
C GLU A 125 -8.64 8.90 12.05
N ARG A 126 -7.96 7.99 11.35
CA ARG A 126 -6.64 8.24 10.78
C ARG A 126 -6.66 9.27 9.68
N ALA A 127 -7.72 9.27 8.85
CA ALA A 127 -7.89 10.25 7.80
C ALA A 127 -8.05 11.67 8.36
N ARG A 128 -8.84 11.84 9.43
CA ARG A 128 -8.99 13.12 10.15
C ARG A 128 -7.70 13.57 10.84
N TRP A 129 -6.93 12.62 11.36
CA TRP A 129 -5.61 12.93 11.91
C TRP A 129 -4.67 13.46 10.82
N LEU A 130 -4.60 12.80 9.65
CA LEU A 130 -3.78 13.23 8.52
C LEU A 130 -4.24 14.59 7.95
N GLU A 131 -5.55 14.81 7.88
CA GLU A 131 -6.16 16.10 7.54
C GLU A 131 -5.70 17.21 8.51
N SER A 132 -5.76 16.93 9.82
CA SER A 132 -5.29 17.85 10.87
C SER A 132 -3.77 18.08 10.82
N ALA A 133 -3.00 17.09 10.34
CA ALA A 133 -1.57 17.20 10.09
C ALA A 133 -1.23 18.00 8.82
N GLY A 134 -2.23 18.51 8.09
CA GLY A 134 -2.06 19.37 6.91
C GLY A 134 -2.06 18.63 5.57
N CYS A 135 -2.33 17.31 5.54
CA CYS A 135 -2.35 16.55 4.30
C CYS A 135 -3.40 17.06 3.32
N GLY A 136 -3.05 17.03 2.03
CA GLY A 136 -3.80 17.50 0.86
C GLY A 136 -4.87 16.54 0.37
N ALA A 137 -4.51 15.28 0.41
CA ALA A 137 -5.32 14.15 -0.02
C ALA A 137 -4.97 12.93 0.82
N ILE A 138 -5.80 11.90 0.72
CA ILE A 138 -5.61 10.60 1.33
C ILE A 138 -5.48 9.55 0.23
N ALA A 139 -4.49 8.66 0.37
CA ALA A 139 -4.37 7.41 -0.36
C ALA A 139 -4.43 6.23 0.62
N ILE A 140 -5.13 5.16 0.22
CA ILE A 140 -5.28 3.94 1.03
C ILE A 140 -4.79 2.75 0.21
N PRO A 141 -3.59 2.19 0.42
CA PRO A 141 -3.10 1.04 -0.34
C PRO A 141 -3.76 -0.29 0.10
N CYS A 142 -5.09 -0.34 0.11
CA CYS A 142 -5.90 -1.50 0.44
C CYS A 142 -7.19 -1.52 -0.40
N ASN A 143 -7.30 -2.47 -1.31
CA ASN A 143 -8.47 -2.65 -2.18
C ASN A 143 -9.77 -2.78 -1.38
N THR A 144 -9.84 -3.73 -0.45
CA THR A 144 -11.07 -4.02 0.31
C THR A 144 -11.51 -2.84 1.19
N ALA A 145 -10.60 -1.97 1.63
CA ALA A 145 -10.95 -0.78 2.41
C ALA A 145 -11.79 0.23 1.61
N HIS A 146 -11.75 0.18 0.27
CA HIS A 146 -12.53 1.06 -0.59
C HIS A 146 -14.01 0.70 -0.69
N PHE A 147 -14.44 -0.44 -0.13
CA PHE A 147 -15.86 -0.69 0.13
C PHE A 147 -16.51 0.48 0.89
N TRP A 148 -15.75 1.16 1.75
CA TRP A 148 -16.20 2.31 2.52
C TRP A 148 -15.82 3.67 1.90
N ALA A 149 -15.25 3.72 0.69
CA ALA A 149 -14.81 4.98 0.09
C ALA A 149 -15.95 6.01 -0.08
N PRO A 150 -17.18 5.66 -0.49
CA PRO A 150 -18.27 6.64 -0.60
C PRO A 150 -18.58 7.35 0.71
N GLN A 151 -18.68 6.62 1.83
CA GLN A 151 -18.95 7.21 3.14
C GLN A 151 -17.77 8.01 3.69
N LEU A 152 -16.53 7.61 3.37
CA LEU A 152 -15.33 8.34 3.77
C LEU A 152 -15.26 9.69 3.05
N LYS A 153 -15.50 9.70 1.73
CA LYS A 153 -15.53 10.92 0.91
C LYS A 153 -16.51 11.97 1.44
N GLN A 154 -17.69 11.54 1.92
CA GLN A 154 -18.68 12.44 2.50
C GLN A 154 -18.26 13.09 3.83
N ARG A 155 -17.29 12.51 4.53
CA ARG A 155 -16.88 12.91 5.88
C ARG A 155 -15.53 13.62 5.94
N LEU A 156 -14.81 13.68 4.83
CA LEU A 156 -13.51 14.33 4.70
C LEU A 156 -13.67 15.68 4.01
N THR A 157 -12.89 16.67 4.42
CA THR A 157 -12.81 17.96 3.72
C THR A 157 -11.73 17.96 2.64
N ILE A 158 -10.87 16.94 2.66
CA ILE A 158 -9.75 16.73 1.75
C ILE A 158 -10.03 15.58 0.77
N THR A 159 -9.31 15.55 -0.36
CA THR A 159 -9.55 14.55 -1.41
C THR A 159 -9.20 13.14 -0.93
N LEU A 160 -10.11 12.18 -1.06
CA LEU A 160 -9.77 10.75 -1.04
C LEU A 160 -9.48 10.30 -2.48
N ILE A 161 -8.23 9.92 -2.76
CA ILE A 161 -7.84 9.29 -4.02
C ILE A 161 -8.32 7.85 -3.96
N ASP A 162 -9.43 7.59 -4.64
CA ASP A 162 -10.10 6.30 -4.63
C ASP A 162 -9.41 5.35 -5.62
N LEU A 163 -8.76 4.33 -5.07
CA LEU A 163 -8.02 3.31 -5.84
C LEU A 163 -8.95 2.55 -6.80
N ILE A 164 -10.18 2.26 -6.38
CA ILE A 164 -11.13 1.50 -7.21
C ILE A 164 -11.56 2.38 -8.38
N ASP A 165 -12.01 3.61 -8.11
CA ASP A 165 -12.39 4.55 -9.18
C ASP A 165 -11.24 4.83 -10.15
N ALA A 166 -10.03 5.06 -9.65
CA ALA A 166 -8.86 5.29 -10.49
C ALA A 166 -8.56 4.08 -11.39
N THR A 167 -8.63 2.86 -10.83
CA THR A 167 -8.37 1.63 -11.58
C THR A 167 -9.45 1.35 -12.62
N THR A 168 -10.71 1.51 -12.27
CA THR A 168 -11.82 1.27 -13.21
C THR A 168 -11.81 2.28 -14.36
N ARG A 169 -11.44 3.54 -14.12
CA ARG A 169 -11.21 4.53 -15.17
C ARG A 169 -10.07 4.14 -16.10
N ALA A 170 -8.93 3.70 -15.55
CA ALA A 170 -7.79 3.24 -16.36
C ALA A 170 -8.17 2.05 -17.26
N ILE A 171 -8.87 1.05 -16.71
CA ILE A 171 -9.37 -0.11 -17.48
C ILE A 171 -10.34 0.35 -18.59
N ARG A 172 -11.27 1.27 -18.28
CA ARG A 172 -12.22 1.78 -19.27
C ARG A 172 -11.56 2.53 -20.41
N GLU A 173 -10.49 3.25 -20.13
CA GLU A 173 -9.72 3.97 -21.15
C GLU A 173 -8.93 2.99 -22.02
N GLN A 174 -8.17 2.09 -21.39
CA GLN A 174 -7.32 1.11 -22.08
C GLN A 174 -8.11 0.11 -22.92
N TYR A 175 -9.24 -0.38 -22.41
CA TYR A 175 -10.05 -1.42 -23.04
C TYR A 175 -11.36 -0.89 -23.64
N ARG A 176 -11.46 0.42 -23.94
CA ARG A 176 -12.69 1.10 -24.38
C ARG A 176 -13.47 0.37 -25.48
N HIS A 177 -12.75 -0.25 -26.43
CA HIS A 177 -13.35 -0.95 -27.58
C HIS A 177 -13.80 -2.37 -27.27
N LYS A 178 -13.32 -2.95 -26.17
CA LYS A 178 -13.63 -4.31 -25.70
C LYS A 178 -14.55 -4.33 -24.49
N LEU A 179 -14.87 -3.20 -23.86
CA LEU A 179 -15.68 -3.15 -22.62
C LEU A 179 -16.95 -4.04 -22.63
N PRO A 180 -17.76 -4.10 -23.72
CA PRO A 180 -18.96 -4.95 -23.75
C PRO A 180 -18.66 -6.45 -23.67
N THR A 181 -17.47 -6.89 -24.06
CA THR A 181 -17.06 -8.31 -24.15
C THR A 181 -15.82 -8.61 -23.31
N LEU A 182 -15.38 -7.68 -22.46
CA LEU A 182 -14.13 -7.77 -21.72
C LEU A 182 -14.16 -8.94 -20.72
N ARG A 183 -13.27 -9.90 -20.91
CA ARG A 183 -13.10 -11.07 -20.03
C ARG A 183 -12.16 -10.71 -18.88
N LEU A 184 -12.73 -10.13 -17.82
CA LEU A 184 -11.97 -9.67 -16.65
C LEU A 184 -12.00 -10.70 -15.53
N ILE A 185 -10.82 -11.11 -15.06
CA ILE A 185 -10.65 -11.90 -13.82
C ILE A 185 -10.12 -11.00 -12.71
N LEU A 186 -10.79 -11.05 -11.55
CA LEU A 186 -10.41 -10.29 -10.37
C LEU A 186 -9.80 -11.23 -9.33
N LEU A 187 -8.54 -11.01 -8.96
CA LEU A 187 -7.86 -11.74 -7.90
C LEU A 187 -7.77 -10.87 -6.65
N GLY A 188 -8.52 -11.20 -5.61
CA GLY A 188 -8.57 -10.39 -4.40
C GLY A 188 -8.97 -11.18 -3.17
N THR A 189 -9.30 -10.47 -2.09
CA THR A 189 -9.95 -11.09 -0.93
C THR A 189 -11.38 -11.49 -1.31
N ASN A 190 -11.97 -12.42 -0.54
CA ASN A 190 -13.37 -12.84 -0.74
C ASN A 190 -14.30 -11.62 -0.83
N ALA A 191 -14.19 -10.68 0.11
CA ALA A 191 -15.01 -9.47 0.09
C ALA A 191 -14.79 -8.61 -1.16
N THR A 192 -13.55 -8.48 -1.66
CA THR A 192 -13.31 -7.71 -2.90
C THR A 192 -13.95 -8.39 -4.12
N MET A 193 -13.91 -9.72 -4.19
CA MET A 193 -14.49 -10.49 -5.28
C MET A 193 -16.02 -10.59 -5.20
N GLU A 194 -16.57 -10.89 -4.03
CA GLU A 194 -18.02 -11.06 -3.78
C GLU A 194 -18.78 -9.74 -3.95
N HIS A 195 -18.22 -8.63 -3.47
CA HIS A 195 -18.82 -7.31 -3.63
C HIS A 195 -18.45 -6.64 -4.96
N ASN A 196 -17.76 -7.35 -5.86
CA ASN A 196 -17.46 -6.90 -7.23
C ASN A 196 -16.90 -5.47 -7.31
N LEU A 197 -16.03 -5.07 -6.37
CA LEU A 197 -15.66 -3.66 -6.14
C LEU A 197 -15.23 -2.92 -7.41
N PHE A 198 -14.56 -3.61 -8.34
CA PHE A 198 -14.13 -3.02 -9.61
C PHE A 198 -15.18 -3.08 -10.72
N ARG A 199 -16.03 -4.12 -10.76
CA ARG A 199 -16.85 -4.37 -11.95
C ARG A 199 -17.92 -3.33 -12.17
N GLU A 200 -18.54 -2.87 -11.08
CA GLU A 200 -19.57 -1.83 -11.16
C GLU A 200 -19.02 -0.57 -11.84
N GLY A 201 -17.81 -0.14 -11.47
CA GLY A 201 -17.16 1.03 -12.08
C GLY A 201 -16.73 0.84 -13.54
N ILE A 202 -16.43 -0.41 -13.94
CA ILE A 202 -16.04 -0.77 -15.32
C ILE A 202 -17.27 -0.79 -16.24
N GLY A 203 -18.46 -1.10 -15.71
CA GLY A 203 -19.68 -1.29 -16.51
C GLY A 203 -19.71 -2.62 -17.26
N SER A 204 -18.91 -3.60 -16.83
CA SER A 204 -18.90 -4.95 -17.39
C SER A 204 -19.98 -5.82 -16.73
N SER A 205 -20.76 -6.56 -17.52
CA SER A 205 -21.74 -7.51 -17.00
C SER A 205 -21.06 -8.62 -16.17
N PRO A 206 -21.63 -9.01 -15.01
CA PRO A 206 -21.28 -10.24 -14.28
C PRO A 206 -21.05 -11.45 -15.20
N ALA A 207 -21.92 -11.62 -16.20
CA ALA A 207 -21.88 -12.74 -17.14
C ALA A 207 -20.60 -12.85 -18.00
N ASN A 208 -19.80 -11.78 -18.07
CA ASN A 208 -18.54 -11.78 -18.82
C ASN A 208 -17.33 -12.19 -17.97
N ASP A 209 -17.54 -12.52 -16.69
CA ASP A 209 -16.49 -13.08 -15.86
C ASP A 209 -16.29 -14.57 -16.13
N PRO A 210 -15.17 -14.96 -16.77
CA PRO A 210 -14.89 -16.37 -16.99
C PRO A 210 -14.60 -17.13 -15.67
N ALA A 211 -14.46 -16.43 -14.54
CA ALA A 211 -14.17 -16.97 -13.23
C ALA A 211 -15.31 -16.84 -12.20
N GLN A 212 -16.52 -16.44 -12.59
CA GLN A 212 -17.55 -16.01 -11.62
C GLN A 212 -17.98 -17.10 -10.62
N ASP A 213 -17.93 -18.36 -11.05
CA ASP A 213 -18.35 -19.52 -10.29
C ASP A 213 -17.19 -20.38 -9.75
N LEU A 214 -15.95 -19.88 -9.82
CA LEU A 214 -14.77 -20.66 -9.41
C LEU A 214 -14.50 -20.49 -7.92
N HIS A 215 -15.19 -21.30 -7.11
CA HIS A 215 -14.90 -21.40 -5.68
C HIS A 215 -13.41 -21.66 -5.40
N ASP A 216 -12.80 -22.57 -6.17
CA ASP A 216 -11.39 -22.95 -6.03
C ASP A 216 -10.43 -21.76 -6.23
N LEU A 217 -10.71 -20.89 -7.20
CA LEU A 217 -9.85 -19.72 -7.47
C LEU A 217 -9.94 -18.71 -6.31
N LYS A 218 -11.12 -18.54 -5.73
CA LYS A 218 -11.33 -17.65 -4.58
C LYS A 218 -10.56 -18.15 -3.36
N GLU A 219 -10.65 -19.45 -3.07
CA GLU A 219 -9.93 -20.06 -1.95
C GLU A 219 -8.41 -20.02 -2.14
N GLU A 220 -7.92 -20.28 -3.36
CA GLU A 220 -6.50 -20.22 -3.67
C GLU A 220 -5.97 -18.78 -3.53
N ALA A 221 -6.72 -17.78 -4.02
CA ALA A 221 -6.37 -16.36 -3.86
C ALA A 221 -6.36 -15.93 -2.39
N ALA A 222 -7.37 -16.33 -1.59
CA ALA A 222 -7.42 -16.03 -0.17
C ALA A 222 -6.24 -16.66 0.60
N THR A 223 -5.91 -17.92 0.30
CA THR A 223 -4.74 -18.62 0.87
C THR A 223 -3.45 -17.91 0.51
N LEU A 224 -3.30 -17.52 -0.75
CA LEU A 224 -2.14 -16.78 -1.24
C LEU A 224 -1.96 -15.44 -0.49
N ILE A 225 -3.03 -14.66 -0.35
CA ILE A 225 -3.03 -13.39 0.39
C ILE A 225 -2.64 -13.62 1.86
N SER A 226 -3.18 -14.66 2.49
CA SER A 226 -2.83 -15.04 3.86
C SER A 226 -1.34 -15.42 4.01
N ASP A 227 -0.81 -16.16 3.04
CA ASP A 227 0.62 -16.49 2.98
C ASP A 227 1.49 -15.22 2.89
N VAL A 228 1.10 -14.22 2.09
CA VAL A 228 1.82 -12.93 2.04
C VAL A 228 1.76 -12.19 3.38
N LYS A 229 0.56 -12.06 3.97
CA LYS A 229 0.35 -11.36 5.26
C LYS A 229 1.14 -11.98 6.42
N SER A 230 1.44 -13.27 6.33
CA SER A 230 2.21 -14.02 7.33
C SER A 230 3.70 -14.17 6.98
N GLY A 231 4.18 -13.47 5.94
CA GLY A 231 5.59 -13.43 5.58
C GLY A 231 6.10 -14.63 4.78
N ARG A 232 5.23 -15.52 4.28
CA ARG A 232 5.61 -16.67 3.42
C ARG A 232 5.82 -16.25 1.96
N ILE A 233 6.63 -15.21 1.74
CA ILE A 233 6.76 -14.48 0.47
C ILE A 233 7.23 -15.38 -0.69
N VAL A 234 8.25 -16.22 -0.46
CA VAL A 234 8.80 -17.09 -1.52
C VAL A 234 7.75 -18.09 -2.02
N LYS A 235 7.03 -18.73 -1.10
CA LYS A 235 5.93 -19.65 -1.43
C LYS A 235 4.82 -18.90 -2.16
N ALA A 236 4.42 -17.74 -1.64
CA ALA A 236 3.35 -16.94 -2.20
C ALA A 236 3.67 -16.49 -3.63
N ARG A 237 4.87 -15.92 -3.89
CA ARG A 237 5.29 -15.51 -5.24
C ARG A 237 5.21 -16.65 -6.25
N ARG A 238 5.75 -17.83 -5.90
CA ARG A 238 5.67 -19.03 -6.76
C ARG A 238 4.22 -19.43 -7.05
N ASN A 239 3.35 -19.36 -6.04
CA ASN A 239 1.95 -19.71 -6.17
C ASN A 239 1.18 -18.69 -7.02
N LEU A 240 1.45 -17.39 -6.87
CA LEU A 240 0.88 -16.34 -7.73
C LEU A 240 1.24 -16.57 -9.21
N SER A 241 2.51 -16.82 -9.52
CA SER A 241 2.93 -17.11 -10.90
C SER A 241 2.24 -18.36 -11.48
N ARG A 242 2.03 -19.39 -10.65
CA ARG A 242 1.32 -20.61 -11.08
C ARG A 242 -0.16 -20.31 -11.33
N MET A 243 -0.79 -19.59 -10.42
CA MET A 243 -2.20 -19.20 -10.50
C MET A 243 -2.46 -18.38 -11.76
N ILE A 244 -1.67 -17.33 -12.03
CA ILE A 244 -1.81 -16.50 -13.24
C ILE A 244 -1.64 -17.34 -14.51
N ARG A 245 -0.67 -18.26 -14.54
CA ARG A 245 -0.49 -19.17 -15.69
C ARG A 245 -1.68 -20.11 -15.89
N GLY A 246 -2.20 -20.68 -14.80
CA GLY A 246 -3.40 -21.53 -14.83
C GLY A 246 -4.62 -20.76 -15.31
N ILE A 247 -4.77 -19.51 -14.84
CA ILE A 247 -5.83 -18.61 -15.28
C ILE A 247 -5.76 -18.36 -16.79
N ARG A 248 -4.57 -18.00 -17.30
CA ARG A 248 -4.36 -17.76 -18.73
C ARG A 248 -4.72 -18.99 -19.56
N ALA A 249 -4.27 -20.17 -19.13
CA ALA A 249 -4.51 -21.42 -19.84
C ALA A 249 -5.98 -21.86 -19.83
N SER A 250 -6.67 -21.72 -18.70
CA SER A 250 -8.03 -22.22 -18.52
C SER A 250 -9.10 -21.25 -18.99
N TYR A 251 -8.85 -19.95 -18.87
CA TYR A 251 -9.89 -18.93 -19.01
C TYR A 251 -9.62 -17.90 -20.10
N ASN A 252 -8.40 -17.84 -20.66
CA ASN A 252 -8.06 -16.87 -21.71
C ASN A 252 -8.64 -15.45 -21.42
N PRO A 253 -8.30 -14.83 -20.27
CA PRO A 253 -8.81 -13.52 -19.92
C PRO A 253 -8.22 -12.44 -20.83
N ASP A 254 -8.96 -11.35 -21.04
CA ASP A 254 -8.40 -10.13 -21.62
C ASP A 254 -7.59 -9.35 -20.58
N VAL A 255 -7.98 -9.45 -19.30
CA VAL A 255 -7.34 -8.72 -18.20
C VAL A 255 -7.49 -9.45 -16.86
N ILE A 256 -6.43 -9.42 -16.06
CA ILE A 256 -6.35 -9.93 -14.69
C ILE A 256 -6.06 -8.75 -13.77
N VAL A 257 -6.97 -8.44 -12.84
CA VAL A 257 -6.79 -7.35 -11.87
C VAL A 257 -6.28 -7.91 -10.55
N LEU A 258 -5.15 -7.40 -10.06
CA LEU A 258 -4.61 -7.69 -8.73
C LEU A 258 -5.38 -6.93 -7.63
N GLY A 259 -6.65 -7.30 -7.43
CA GLY A 259 -7.59 -6.74 -6.45
C GLY A 259 -7.23 -6.94 -4.97
N CYS A 260 -5.98 -7.25 -4.63
CA CYS A 260 -5.46 -7.20 -3.27
C CYS A 260 -4.02 -6.68 -3.30
N SER A 261 -3.70 -5.71 -2.46
CA SER A 261 -2.41 -5.03 -2.49
C SER A 261 -1.25 -5.89 -1.99
N GLU A 262 -1.56 -6.99 -1.28
CA GLU A 262 -0.60 -8.06 -1.02
C GLU A 262 -0.18 -8.80 -2.29
N LEU A 263 -1.06 -8.95 -3.28
CA LEU A 263 -0.71 -9.58 -4.56
C LEU A 263 0.21 -8.68 -5.38
N SER A 264 -0.05 -7.37 -5.41
CA SER A 264 0.84 -6.35 -5.98
C SER A 264 2.25 -6.45 -5.37
N ALA A 265 2.34 -6.54 -4.04
CA ALA A 265 3.64 -6.61 -3.35
C ALA A 265 4.49 -7.85 -3.69
N ILE A 266 3.91 -8.88 -4.32
CA ILE A 266 4.63 -10.10 -4.71
C ILE A 266 4.59 -10.39 -6.22
N SER A 267 3.97 -9.51 -7.02
CA SER A 267 3.79 -9.71 -8.47
C SER A 267 5.12 -9.79 -9.20
N GLY A 268 6.12 -8.99 -8.79
CA GLY A 268 7.37 -8.86 -9.53
C GLY A 268 7.09 -8.47 -10.98
N ASN A 269 7.81 -9.06 -11.93
CA ASN A 269 7.63 -8.72 -13.35
C ASN A 269 6.24 -9.09 -13.92
N LEU A 270 5.39 -9.83 -13.18
CA LEU A 270 4.02 -10.09 -13.64
C LEU A 270 3.20 -8.81 -13.75
N SER A 271 3.52 -7.75 -12.99
CA SER A 271 2.85 -6.46 -13.13
C SER A 271 3.20 -5.73 -14.42
N ASP A 272 4.23 -6.18 -15.14
CA ASP A 272 4.65 -5.61 -16.42
C ASP A 272 3.95 -6.28 -17.62
N ASP A 273 3.24 -7.39 -17.39
CA ASP A 273 2.48 -8.09 -18.43
C ASP A 273 1.26 -7.24 -18.84
N GLU A 274 1.02 -7.09 -20.15
CA GLU A 274 -0.06 -6.22 -20.69
C GLU A 274 -1.48 -6.62 -20.25
N ASP A 275 -1.69 -7.90 -19.89
CA ASP A 275 -2.96 -8.43 -19.41
C ASP A 275 -3.10 -8.36 -17.89
N VAL A 276 -2.12 -7.80 -17.16
CA VAL A 276 -2.18 -7.66 -15.70
C VAL A 276 -2.33 -6.19 -15.33
N ILE A 277 -3.35 -5.88 -14.53
CA ILE A 277 -3.57 -4.55 -13.98
C ILE A 277 -3.28 -4.57 -12.48
N ASP A 278 -2.33 -3.73 -12.06
CA ASP A 278 -1.99 -3.50 -10.67
C ASP A 278 -2.63 -2.21 -10.13
N PRO A 279 -3.64 -2.31 -9.24
CA PRO A 279 -4.27 -1.14 -8.63
C PRO A 279 -3.33 -0.29 -7.76
N ILE A 280 -2.24 -0.85 -7.21
CA ILE A 280 -1.25 -0.08 -6.44
C ILE A 280 -0.44 0.84 -7.35
N ASP A 281 -0.06 0.36 -8.54
CA ASP A 281 0.62 1.16 -9.55
C ASP A 281 -0.23 2.37 -9.98
N ILE A 282 -1.53 2.11 -10.21
CA ILE A 282 -2.50 3.14 -10.59
C ILE A 282 -2.74 4.14 -9.45
N LEU A 283 -2.87 3.67 -8.20
CA LEU A 283 -3.01 4.56 -7.04
C LEU A 283 -1.80 5.47 -6.87
N ALA A 284 -0.59 4.95 -7.07
CA ALA A 284 0.64 5.74 -7.00
C ALA A 284 0.67 6.82 -8.10
N GLY A 285 0.36 6.44 -9.35
CA GLY A 285 0.25 7.38 -10.47
C GLY A 285 -0.81 8.47 -10.22
N ALA A 286 -1.99 8.08 -9.73
CA ALA A 286 -3.07 9.01 -9.39
C ALA A 286 -2.67 9.97 -8.26
N SER A 287 -1.89 9.50 -7.28
CA SER A 287 -1.39 10.32 -6.18
C SER A 287 -0.38 11.35 -6.66
N ILE A 288 0.56 10.96 -7.52
CA ILE A 288 1.53 11.87 -8.14
C ILE A 288 0.81 12.89 -9.03
N ALA A 289 -0.16 12.46 -9.83
CA ALA A 289 -0.94 13.34 -10.69
C ALA A 289 -1.82 14.33 -9.90
N TRP A 290 -2.38 13.90 -8.76
CA TRP A 290 -3.05 14.82 -7.84
C TRP A 290 -2.06 15.86 -7.32
N TRP A 291 -0.90 15.45 -6.80
CA TRP A 291 0.07 16.36 -6.23
C TRP A 291 0.58 17.38 -7.27
N ARG A 292 0.97 16.93 -8.47
CA ARG A 292 1.45 17.79 -9.57
C ARG A 292 0.44 18.86 -9.99
N ARG A 293 -0.87 18.55 -9.97
CA ARG A 293 -1.93 19.51 -10.32
C ARG A 293 -2.22 20.53 -9.20
N ASN A 294 -1.83 20.22 -7.97
CA ASN A 294 -2.04 21.08 -6.80
C ASN A 294 -0.70 21.68 -6.31
N ARG A 295 0.30 21.73 -7.20
CA ARG A 295 1.61 22.34 -6.95
C ARG A 295 1.56 23.86 -7.00
#